data_AF-A0A0S8CHQ9-F1
#
_entry.id   AF-A0A0S8CHQ9-F1
#
_cell.length_a   1.000
_cell.length_b   1.000
_cell.length_c   1.000
_cell.angle_alpha   90.00
_cell.angle_beta   90.00
_cell.angle_gamma   90.00
#
_symmetry.space_group_name_H-M   'P 1'
#
loop_
_entity.id
_entity.type
_entity.pdbx_description
1 polymer ?
#
loop_
_entity_poly.entity_id
_entity_poly.type
_entity_poly.pdbx_seq_one_letter_code
_entity_poly.pdbx_strand_id
1 'polypeptide(L)'
;MNDNLWHQLNAVLGSLTVTVGLWLLVGALPVPLGITLAVGLAILLAWKSPSIGYIWAASTLLLGVESLAWPIMQMADIQKLGPEPPLEELQRIFTAVLFGLFSGVFWMTFAYGIFKRTRGANTPATPSVTTPQTKNQKKRARKQSG
;
A
#
# COMPACT_ATOMS: atom_id res chain seq x y z
N MET A 1 10.22 21.75 -15.95
CA MET A 1 10.66 20.38 -16.33
C MET A 1 10.22 19.43 -15.22
N ASN A 2 9.42 18.42 -15.57
CA ASN A 2 9.43 17.07 -14.99
C ASN A 2 8.35 16.59 -13.99
N ASP A 3 7.18 17.23 -13.85
CA ASP A 3 6.08 16.64 -13.06
C ASP A 3 5.69 15.23 -13.56
N ASN A 4 5.66 15.05 -14.89
CA ASN A 4 5.43 13.74 -15.52
C ASN A 4 6.52 12.72 -15.21
N LEU A 5 7.78 13.13 -15.05
CA LEU A 5 8.89 12.22 -14.75
C LEU A 5 8.79 11.72 -13.30
N TRP A 6 8.43 12.59 -12.36
CA TRP A 6 8.17 12.20 -10.97
C TRP A 6 7.02 11.22 -10.86
N HIS A 7 5.96 11.40 -11.65
CA HIS A 7 4.86 10.44 -11.73
C HIS A 7 5.32 9.07 -12.27
N GLN A 8 6.06 9.04 -13.38
CA GLN A 8 6.57 7.82 -13.97
C GLN A 8 7.54 7.07 -13.05
N LEU A 9 8.43 7.80 -12.38
CA LEU A 9 9.40 7.22 -11.44
C LEU A 9 8.69 6.56 -10.24
N ASN A 10 7.64 7.19 -9.70
CA ASN A 10 6.83 6.58 -8.65
C ASN A 10 6.03 5.37 -9.15
N ALA A 11 5.54 5.39 -10.39
CA ALA A 11 4.86 4.22 -10.98
C ALA A 11 5.79 3.02 -11.10
N VAL A 12 7.03 3.24 -11.54
CA VAL A 12 8.07 2.21 -11.64
C VAL A 12 8.46 1.69 -10.26
N LEU A 13 8.65 2.58 -9.27
CA LEU A 13 8.95 2.16 -7.90
C LEU A 13 7.81 1.34 -7.28
N GLY A 14 6.57 1.77 -7.48
CA GLY A 14 5.39 1.04 -7.01
C GLY A 14 5.29 -0.35 -7.64
N SER A 15 5.45 -0.44 -8.96
CA SER A 15 5.40 -1.73 -9.66
C SER A 15 6.56 -2.65 -9.30
N LEU A 16 7.77 -2.11 -9.09
CA LEU A 16 8.92 -2.87 -8.62
C LEU A 16 8.66 -3.43 -7.23
N THR A 17 8.08 -2.64 -6.33
CA THR A 17 7.76 -3.07 -4.96
C THR A 17 6.80 -4.26 -4.98
N VAL A 18 5.73 -4.19 -5.78
CA VAL A 18 4.76 -5.29 -5.96
C VAL A 18 5.43 -6.51 -6.61
N THR A 19 6.22 -6.30 -7.65
CA THR A 19 6.90 -7.41 -8.35
C THR A 19 7.87 -8.14 -7.44
N VAL A 20 8.64 -7.41 -6.62
CA VAL A 20 9.54 -8.01 -5.63
C VAL A 20 8.75 -8.79 -4.58
N GLY A 21 7.61 -8.25 -4.12
CA GLY A 21 6.68 -8.97 -3.23
C GLY A 21 6.20 -10.29 -3.82
N LEU A 22 5.73 -10.27 -5.07
CA LEU A 22 5.31 -11.46 -5.80
C LEU A 22 6.46 -12.45 -6.06
N TRP A 23 7.66 -11.94 -6.34
CA TRP A 23 8.83 -12.80 -6.55
C TRP A 23 9.19 -13.54 -5.28
N LEU A 24 9.20 -12.86 -4.13
CA LEU A 24 9.40 -13.50 -2.83
C LEU A 24 8.29 -14.50 -2.50
N LEU A 25 7.05 -14.22 -2.89
CA LEU A 25 5.91 -15.13 -2.70
C LEU A 25 6.09 -16.46 -3.44
N VAL A 26 6.46 -16.39 -4.72
CA VAL A 26 6.53 -17.56 -5.61
C VAL A 26 7.87 -18.31 -5.50
N GLY A 27 8.86 -17.75 -4.79
CA GLY A 27 10.10 -18.44 -4.43
C GLY A 27 11.16 -18.55 -5.54
N ALA A 28 10.79 -18.39 -6.82
CA ALA A 28 11.69 -18.13 -7.95
C ALA A 28 10.90 -17.98 -9.27
N LEU A 29 10.27 -16.83 -9.49
CA LEU A 29 9.71 -16.53 -10.81
C LEU A 29 10.86 -16.39 -11.83
N PRO A 30 10.72 -16.96 -13.04
CA PRO A 30 11.69 -16.72 -14.10
C PRO A 30 11.80 -15.21 -14.37
N VAL A 31 13.03 -14.70 -14.38
CA VAL A 31 13.33 -13.25 -14.48
C VAL A 31 12.56 -12.55 -15.62
N PRO A 32 12.41 -13.12 -16.84
CA PRO A 32 11.62 -12.49 -17.90
C PRO A 32 10.14 -12.29 -17.53
N LEU A 33 9.57 -13.22 -16.77
CA LEU A 33 8.18 -13.17 -16.31
C LEU A 33 8.01 -12.11 -15.21
N GLY A 34 8.99 -12.02 -14.29
CA GLY A 34 9.05 -10.92 -13.32
C GLY A 34 9.12 -9.55 -13.99
N ILE A 35 9.96 -9.38 -15.01
CA ILE A 35 10.09 -8.12 -15.75
C ILE A 35 8.79 -7.76 -16.49
N THR A 36 8.16 -8.73 -17.17
CA THR A 36 6.90 -8.48 -17.89
C THR A 36 5.77 -8.08 -16.94
N LEU A 37 5.68 -8.70 -15.76
CA LEU A 37 4.74 -8.30 -14.70
C LEU A 37 5.05 -6.90 -14.16
N ALA A 38 6.32 -6.58 -13.89
CA ALA A 38 6.73 -5.26 -13.42
C ALA A 38 6.38 -4.15 -14.41
N VAL A 39 6.64 -4.38 -15.69
CA VAL A 39 6.35 -3.43 -16.77
C VAL A 39 4.84 -3.31 -16.98
N GLY A 40 4.10 -4.43 -17.00
CA GLY A 40 2.64 -4.44 -17.12
C GLY A 40 1.96 -3.69 -15.98
N LEU A 41 2.39 -3.93 -14.74
CA LEU A 41 1.93 -3.20 -13.57
C LEU A 41 2.32 -1.72 -13.65
N ALA A 42 3.56 -1.38 -14.01
CA ALA A 42 3.98 0.02 -14.16
C ALA A 42 3.08 0.79 -15.14
N ILE A 43 2.78 0.18 -16.29
CA ILE A 43 1.90 0.76 -17.32
C ILE A 43 0.47 0.89 -16.78
N LEU A 44 -0.05 -0.14 -16.13
CA LEU A 44 -1.41 -0.13 -15.57
C LEU A 44 -1.54 0.93 -14.46
N LEU A 45 -0.58 1.02 -13.55
CA LEU A 45 -0.55 2.03 -12.50
C LEU A 45 -0.40 3.44 -13.07
N ALA A 46 0.46 3.64 -14.07
CA ALA A 46 0.63 4.92 -14.74
C ALA A 46 -0.63 5.35 -15.51
N TRP A 47 -1.37 4.41 -16.09
CA TRP A 47 -2.58 4.70 -16.86
C TRP A 47 -3.81 4.93 -15.97
N LYS A 48 -3.95 4.16 -14.88
CA LYS A 48 -5.13 4.18 -14.02
C LYS A 48 -5.04 5.21 -12.88
N SER A 49 -3.84 5.63 -12.49
CA SER A 49 -3.62 6.44 -11.27
C SER A 49 -3.41 7.92 -11.61
N PRO A 50 -4.38 8.79 -11.28
CA PRO A 50 -4.27 10.22 -11.57
C PRO A 50 -3.32 10.96 -10.61
N SER A 51 -2.88 10.34 -9.50
CA SER A 51 -1.95 10.96 -8.56
C SER A 51 -0.94 9.98 -7.97
N ILE A 52 0.20 10.50 -7.50
CA ILE A 52 1.26 9.71 -6.83
C ILE A 52 0.70 8.91 -5.65
N GLY A 53 -0.24 9.48 -4.90
CA GLY A 53 -0.84 8.78 -3.78
C GLY A 53 -1.74 7.62 -4.20
N TYR A 54 -2.39 7.68 -5.38
CA TYR A 54 -3.13 6.53 -5.91
C TYR A 54 -2.20 5.37 -6.30
N ILE A 55 -1.02 5.68 -6.87
CA ILE A 55 0.00 4.67 -7.22
C ILE A 55 0.43 3.90 -5.97
N TRP A 56 0.77 4.63 -4.90
CA TRP A 56 1.21 4.01 -3.64
C TRP A 56 0.08 3.31 -2.90
N ALA A 57 -1.14 3.85 -2.92
CA ALA A 57 -2.30 3.16 -2.35
C ALA A 57 -2.56 1.83 -3.06
N ALA A 58 -2.50 1.79 -4.39
CA ALA A 58 -2.65 0.56 -5.16
C ALA A 58 -1.49 -0.41 -4.91
N SER A 59 -0.25 0.06 -4.91
CA SER A 59 0.94 -0.77 -4.72
C SER A 59 0.96 -1.42 -3.33
N THR A 60 0.66 -0.65 -2.29
CA THR A 60 0.62 -1.16 -0.91
C THR A 60 -0.58 -2.07 -0.66
N LEU A 61 -1.71 -1.83 -1.34
CA LEU A 61 -2.84 -2.76 -1.31
C LEU A 61 -2.45 -4.11 -1.91
N LEU A 62 -1.82 -4.12 -3.08
CA LEU A 62 -1.33 -5.33 -3.73
C LEU A 62 -0.34 -6.07 -2.84
N LEU A 63 0.60 -5.36 -2.23
CA LEU A 63 1.58 -5.93 -1.30
C LEU A 63 0.92 -6.53 -0.05
N GLY A 64 -0.15 -5.91 0.45
CA GLY A 64 -0.97 -6.46 1.52
C GLY A 64 -1.66 -7.76 1.11
N VAL A 65 -2.23 -7.82 -0.09
CA VAL A 65 -2.86 -9.03 -0.65
C VAL A 65 -1.81 -10.13 -0.86
N GLU A 66 -0.64 -9.80 -1.40
CA GLU A 66 0.47 -10.74 -1.57
C GLU A 66 0.95 -11.29 -0.23
N SER A 67 1.07 -10.44 0.80
CA SER A 67 1.45 -10.89 2.15
C SER A 67 0.45 -11.92 2.70
N LEU A 68 -0.86 -11.75 2.42
CA LEU A 68 -1.90 -12.72 2.81
C LEU A 68 -1.90 -13.98 1.94
N ALA A 69 -1.38 -13.92 0.72
CA ALA A 69 -1.30 -15.08 -0.16
C ALA A 69 -0.29 -16.12 0.35
N TRP A 70 0.76 -15.70 1.06
CA TRP A 70 1.80 -16.60 1.58
C TRP A 70 1.25 -17.68 2.53
N PRO A 71 0.53 -17.35 3.62
CA PRO A 71 -0.07 -18.38 4.46
C PRO A 71 -1.09 -19.26 3.73
N ILE A 72 -1.81 -18.72 2.74
CA ILE A 72 -2.77 -19.50 1.93
C ILE A 72 -2.04 -20.55 1.09
N MET A 73 -0.93 -20.18 0.44
CA MET A 73 -0.09 -21.12 -0.31
C MET A 73 0.49 -22.20 0.60
N GLN A 74 0.99 -21.83 1.79
CA GLN A 74 1.48 -22.78 2.77
C GLN A 74 0.39 -23.76 3.23
N MET A 75 -0.84 -23.29 3.45
CA MET A 75 -1.96 -24.19 3.77
C MET A 75 -2.29 -25.15 2.61
N ALA A 76 -2.19 -24.72 1.36
CA ALA A 76 -2.41 -25.57 0.20
C ALA A 76 -1.31 -26.64 0.03
N ASP A 77 -0.08 -26.35 0.41
CA ASP A 77 1.02 -27.32 0.36
C ASP A 77 0.90 -28.40 1.45
N ILE A 78 0.38 -28.08 2.64
CA ILE A 78 0.09 -29.07 3.69
C ILE A 78 -0.91 -30.11 3.23
N GLN A 79 -1.94 -29.71 2.47
CA GLN A 79 -2.94 -30.64 1.97
C GLN A 79 -2.33 -31.74 1.07
N LYS A 80 -1.13 -31.49 0.53
CA LYS A 80 -0.37 -32.45 -0.28
C LYS A 80 0.53 -33.37 0.54
N LEU A 81 0.83 -33.04 1.81
CA LEU A 81 1.85 -33.70 2.65
C LEU A 81 1.30 -34.83 3.54
N GLY A 82 -0.02 -35.08 3.55
CA GLY A 82 -0.62 -36.19 4.29
C GLY A 82 -0.99 -35.89 5.75
N PRO A 83 -1.43 -36.90 6.54
CA PRO A 83 -2.13 -36.70 7.82
C PRO A 83 -1.32 -36.12 8.98
N GLU A 84 0.02 -36.24 8.97
CA GLU A 84 0.91 -35.72 10.00
C GLU A 84 2.06 -34.92 9.37
N PRO A 85 1.91 -33.59 9.21
CA PRO A 85 3.01 -32.76 8.74
C PRO A 85 4.13 -32.69 9.80
N PRO A 86 5.41 -32.74 9.40
CA PRO A 86 6.53 -32.65 10.34
C PRO A 86 6.59 -31.30 11.06
N LEU A 87 7.14 -31.28 12.27
CA LEU A 87 7.21 -30.09 13.14
C LEU A 87 7.87 -28.88 12.47
N GLU A 88 8.85 -29.12 11.60
CA GLU A 88 9.56 -28.09 10.83
C GLU A 88 8.61 -27.34 9.86
N GLU A 89 7.71 -28.05 9.19
CA GLU A 89 6.72 -27.44 8.31
C GLU A 89 5.69 -26.67 9.14
N LEU A 90 5.23 -27.24 10.26
CA LEU A 90 4.31 -26.56 11.19
C LEU A 90 4.86 -25.21 11.66
N GLN A 91 6.14 -25.17 12.06
CA GLN A 91 6.82 -23.93 12.44
C GLN A 91 6.92 -22.95 11.27
N ARG A 92 7.25 -23.43 10.06
CA ARG A 92 7.30 -22.60 8.85
C ARG A 92 5.94 -21.97 8.55
N ILE A 93 4.85 -22.73 8.65
CA ILE A 93 3.48 -22.24 8.41
C ILE A 93 3.09 -21.20 9.46
N PHE A 94 3.35 -21.48 10.74
CA PHE A 94 3.06 -20.52 11.80
C PHE A 94 3.81 -19.20 11.57
N THR A 95 5.08 -19.28 11.17
CA THR A 95 5.89 -18.13 10.80
C THR A 95 5.30 -17.41 9.57
N ALA A 96 4.88 -18.15 8.55
CA ALA A 96 4.24 -17.61 7.35
C ALA A 96 2.91 -16.91 7.63
N VAL A 97 2.10 -17.48 8.51
CA VAL A 97 0.84 -16.88 8.98
C VAL A 97 1.13 -15.62 9.78
N LEU A 98 2.07 -15.65 10.72
CA LEU A 98 2.40 -14.46 11.52
C LEU A 98 2.91 -13.31 10.65
N PHE A 99 3.92 -13.55 9.82
CA PHE A 99 4.47 -12.51 8.94
C PHE A 99 3.47 -12.08 7.88
N GLY A 100 2.79 -13.03 7.23
CA GLY A 100 1.84 -12.75 6.17
C GLY A 100 0.61 -11.99 6.65
N LEU A 101 0.01 -12.40 7.77
CA LEU A 101 -1.15 -11.73 8.35
C LEU A 101 -0.78 -10.35 8.91
N PHE A 102 0.31 -10.26 9.68
CA PHE A 102 0.74 -8.98 10.27
C PHE A 102 1.12 -7.97 9.19
N SER A 103 1.96 -8.37 8.24
CA SER A 103 2.34 -7.55 7.08
C SER A 103 1.10 -7.19 6.24
N GLY A 104 0.23 -8.18 5.96
CA GLY A 104 -0.98 -7.98 5.17
C GLY A 104 -1.92 -6.91 5.75
N VAL A 105 -2.25 -7.03 7.03
CA VAL A 105 -3.10 -6.05 7.74
C VAL A 105 -2.41 -4.68 7.81
N PHE A 106 -1.11 -4.64 8.07
CA PHE A 106 -0.33 -3.40 8.08
C PHE A 106 -0.41 -2.67 6.73
N TRP A 107 -0.09 -3.36 5.63
CA TRP A 107 -0.09 -2.76 4.30
C TRP A 107 -1.49 -2.39 3.81
N MET A 108 -2.51 -3.19 4.12
CA MET A 108 -3.90 -2.83 3.82
C MET A 108 -4.35 -1.57 4.57
N THR A 109 -4.01 -1.47 5.85
CA THR A 109 -4.35 -0.28 6.67
C THR A 109 -3.63 0.96 6.15
N PHE A 110 -2.35 0.81 5.79
CA PHE A 110 -1.54 1.87 5.20
C PHE A 110 -2.09 2.32 3.84
N ALA A 111 -2.45 1.37 2.97
CA ALA A 111 -3.10 1.63 1.68
C ALA A 111 -4.39 2.42 1.85
N TYR A 112 -5.23 2.01 2.81
CA TYR A 112 -6.47 2.73 3.14
C TYR A 112 -6.20 4.15 3.63
N GLY A 113 -5.18 4.35 4.47
CA GLY A 113 -4.76 5.67 4.94
C GLY A 113 -4.36 6.61 3.81
N ILE A 114 -3.55 6.13 2.86
CA ILE A 114 -3.15 6.90 1.67
C ILE A 114 -4.36 7.18 0.78
N PHE A 115 -5.20 6.18 0.53
CA PHE A 115 -6.41 6.32 -0.29
C PHE A 115 -7.39 7.34 0.31
N LYS A 116 -7.59 7.31 1.63
CA LYS A 116 -8.43 8.29 2.33
C LYS A 116 -7.87 9.71 2.20
N ARG A 117 -6.56 9.89 2.35
CA ARG A 117 -5.90 11.20 2.22
C ARG A 117 -5.98 11.75 0.79
N THR A 118 -5.81 10.90 -0.20
CA THR A 118 -5.87 11.28 -1.62
C THR A 118 -7.28 11.62 -2.08
N ARG A 119 -8.31 10.95 -1.56
CA ARG A 119 -9.72 11.32 -1.80
C ARG A 119 -10.14 12.58 -1.05
N GLY A 120 -9.68 12.75 0.19
CA GLY A 120 -9.97 13.95 0.99
C GLY A 120 -9.44 15.24 0.37
N ALA A 121 -8.35 15.18 -0.40
CA ALA A 121 -7.83 16.33 -1.16
C ALA A 121 -8.69 16.72 -2.38
N ASN A 122 -9.53 15.80 -2.88
CA ASN A 122 -10.44 16.04 -4.01
C ASN A 122 -11.88 16.35 -3.58
N THR A 123 -12.18 16.31 -2.27
CA THR A 123 -13.45 16.86 -1.77
C THR A 123 -13.33 18.38 -1.80
N PRO A 124 -14.15 19.11 -2.60
CA PRO A 124 -14.16 20.55 -2.56
C PRO A 124 -14.43 20.97 -1.12
N ALA A 125 -13.56 21.83 -0.57
CA ALA A 125 -13.79 22.46 0.71
C ALA A 125 -15.18 23.08 0.68
N THR A 126 -16.11 22.53 1.46
CA THR A 126 -17.35 23.23 1.78
C THR A 126 -16.93 24.60 2.35
N PRO A 127 -17.36 25.73 1.78
CA PRO A 127 -16.95 27.02 2.29
C PRO A 127 -17.55 27.24 3.68
N SER A 128 -16.66 27.65 4.59
CA SER A 128 -16.90 28.36 5.86
C SER A 128 -17.84 27.73 6.90
N VAL A 129 -17.25 27.21 7.98
CA VAL A 129 -17.67 27.64 9.32
C VAL A 129 -16.43 28.11 10.08
N THR A 130 -16.44 29.41 10.34
CA THR A 130 -15.57 30.25 11.16
C THR A 130 -14.67 29.50 12.15
N THR A 131 -13.37 29.69 11.98
CA THR A 131 -12.26 29.38 12.89
C THR A 131 -12.61 29.63 14.36
N PRO A 132 -12.29 28.72 15.30
CA PRO A 132 -12.28 29.07 16.72
C PRO A 132 -11.08 30.00 16.96
N GLN A 133 -11.33 31.31 17.00
CA GLN A 133 -10.34 32.25 17.50
C GLN A 133 -9.99 31.91 18.95
N THR A 134 -8.71 31.63 19.20
CA THR A 134 -8.18 31.51 20.56
C THR A 134 -8.29 32.87 21.26
N LYS A 135 -8.69 32.87 22.54
CA LYS A 135 -9.01 34.04 23.38
C LYS A 135 -7.97 35.19 23.33
N ASN A 136 -6.74 34.92 22.93
CA ASN A 136 -5.67 35.91 22.80
C ASN A 136 -5.86 36.92 21.65
N GLN A 137 -6.57 36.56 20.57
CA GLN A 137 -6.77 37.50 19.44
C GLN A 137 -7.83 38.57 19.75
N LYS A 138 -8.84 38.25 20.57
CA LYS A 138 -9.91 39.20 20.94
C LYS A 138 -9.42 40.36 21.82
N LYS A 139 -8.35 40.15 22.59
CA LYS A 139 -7.79 41.17 23.51
C LYS A 139 -6.94 42.22 22.79
N ARG A 140 -6.33 41.89 21.64
CA ARG A 140 -5.56 42.85 20.82
C ARG A 140 -6.47 43.80 20.03
N ALA A 141 -7.59 43.29 19.49
CA ALA A 141 -8.53 44.12 18.74
C ALA A 141 -9.21 45.20 19.59
N ARG A 142 -9.49 44.94 20.87
CA ARG A 142 -10.12 45.91 21.78
C ARG A 142 -9.18 47.04 22.25
N LYS A 143 -7.86 46.89 22.08
CA LYS A 143 -6.86 47.87 22.54
C LYS A 143 -6.41 48.85 21.45
N GLN A 144 -6.91 48.69 20.21
CA GLN A 144 -6.65 49.59 19.09
C GLN A 144 -7.86 50.49 18.76
N SER A 145 -8.98 50.36 19.47
CA SER A 145 -10.19 51.16 19.25
C SER A 145 -10.56 52.04 20.45
N GLY A 146 -9.58 52.42 21.28
CA GLY A 146 -9.78 53.29 22.45
C GLY A 146 -8.62 54.24 22.59
#